data_AF-A0A6C0AZ90-F1
#
_entry.id   AF-A0A6C0AZ90-F1
#
_cell.length_a   1.000
_cell.length_b   1.000
_cell.length_c   1.000
_cell.angle_alpha   90.00
_cell.angle_beta   90.00
_cell.angle_gamma   90.00
#
_symmetry.space_group_name_H-M   'P 1'
#
loop_
_entity.id
_entity.type
_entity.pdbx_description
1 polymer ?
#
loop_
_entity_poly.entity_id
_entity_poly.type
_entity_poly.pdbx_seq_one_letter_code
_entity_poly.pdbx_strand_id
1 'polypeptide(L)'
;MPIKTRNNKTRNNKTKKLNYKPSKRVLEMWKDTDSVWGKNKPLEKFWRGLASGDYVVLVYKNGKHKYVNLPNPNTEKSTILFNEFDSNSDITAVLSSNLSQDSYEIYLYPKAKDQSVDYVIKNYKKFFKSMGAPSKDRMEGSPLMKKVVVPL
;
A
#
# COMPACT_ATOMS: atom_id res chain seq x y z
N MET A 1 47.78 25.74 15.93
CA MET A 1 46.64 25.52 16.86
C MET A 1 46.21 24.06 16.77
N PRO A 2 46.03 23.33 17.88
CA PRO A 2 45.67 21.91 17.82
C PRO A 2 44.17 21.72 17.55
N ILE A 3 43.84 20.86 16.59
CA ILE A 3 42.47 20.49 16.22
C ILE A 3 41.95 19.49 17.26
N LYS A 4 40.96 19.92 18.06
CA LYS A 4 40.25 19.04 19.00
C LYS A 4 39.30 18.13 18.22
N THR A 5 39.56 16.83 18.23
CA THR A 5 38.68 15.79 17.71
C THR A 5 37.40 15.71 18.55
N ARG A 6 36.24 15.82 17.88
CA ARG A 6 34.90 15.79 18.49
C ARG A 6 34.47 14.34 18.70
N ASN A 7 34.35 13.91 19.94
CA ASN A 7 33.88 12.57 20.33
C ASN A 7 32.45 12.30 19.80
N ASN A 8 32.31 11.32 18.91
CA ASN A 8 31.03 10.83 18.42
C ASN A 8 30.37 9.95 19.49
N LYS A 9 29.49 10.55 20.29
CA LYS A 9 28.59 9.83 21.20
C LYS A 9 27.55 9.07 20.37
N THR A 10 27.62 7.74 20.38
CA THR A 10 26.68 6.82 19.73
C THR A 10 25.27 7.06 20.25
N ARG A 11 24.39 7.64 19.42
CA ARG A 11 22.96 7.80 19.72
C ARG A 11 22.28 6.44 19.55
N ASN A 12 22.02 5.77 20.67
CA ASN A 12 21.12 4.61 20.72
C ASN A 12 19.68 5.07 20.41
N ASN A 13 19.27 4.95 19.15
CA ASN A 13 17.89 5.16 18.75
C ASN A 13 17.03 3.98 19.22
N LYS A 14 16.49 4.07 20.45
CA LYS A 14 15.35 3.22 20.85
C LYS A 14 14.16 3.59 19.97
N THR A 15 13.81 2.71 19.04
CA THR A 15 12.57 2.79 18.25
C THR A 15 11.38 2.72 19.21
N LYS A 16 10.82 3.88 19.57
CA LYS A 16 9.55 3.95 20.29
C LYS A 16 8.50 3.32 19.38
N LYS A 17 7.97 2.15 19.75
CA LYS A 17 6.73 1.63 19.16
C LYS A 17 5.66 2.70 19.38
N LEU A 18 5.25 3.37 18.30
CA LEU A 18 4.12 4.28 18.32
C LEU A 18 2.88 3.45 18.68
N ASN A 19 2.39 3.59 19.91
CA ASN A 19 1.09 3.05 20.28
C ASN A 19 0.05 3.81 19.45
N TYR A 20 -0.44 3.16 18.40
CA TYR A 20 -1.47 3.72 17.53
C TYR A 20 -2.73 3.98 18.37
N LYS A 21 -3.04 5.26 18.58
CA LYS A 21 -4.32 5.71 19.14
C LYS A 21 -5.13 6.34 18.01
N PRO A 22 -6.32 5.81 17.66
CA PRO A 22 -7.17 6.43 16.66
C PRO A 22 -7.61 7.82 17.13
N SER A 23 -7.80 8.74 16.18
CA SER A 23 -8.28 10.09 16.49
C SER A 23 -9.74 10.06 16.94
N LYS A 24 -10.20 11.13 17.60
CA LYS A 24 -11.60 11.27 18.02
C LYS A 24 -12.58 11.08 16.86
N ARG A 25 -12.25 11.65 15.69
CA ARG A 25 -13.02 11.49 14.45
C ARG A 25 -13.13 10.03 14.00
N VAL A 26 -12.02 9.27 14.03
CA VAL A 26 -12.02 7.85 13.67
C VAL A 26 -12.88 7.04 14.65
N LEU A 27 -12.83 7.36 15.93
CA LEU A 27 -13.66 6.73 16.95
C LEU A 27 -15.16 7.04 16.76
N GLU A 28 -15.51 8.26 16.37
CA GLU A 28 -16.88 8.64 16.03
C GLU A 28 -17.36 7.90 14.77
N MET A 29 -16.52 7.79 13.74
CA MET A 29 -16.82 7.01 12.54
C MET A 29 -17.00 5.51 12.81
N TRP A 30 -16.33 4.95 13.82
CA TRP A 30 -16.55 3.55 14.22
C TRP A 30 -17.84 3.34 15.02
N LYS A 31 -18.37 4.40 15.63
CA LYS A 31 -19.64 4.37 16.37
C LYS A 31 -20.84 4.60 15.48
N ASP A 32 -20.63 5.23 14.33
CA ASP A 32 -21.66 5.46 13.32
C ASP A 32 -22.10 4.12 12.70
N THR A 33 -23.39 3.81 12.78
CA THR A 33 -23.97 2.58 12.24
C THR A 33 -23.98 2.54 10.72
N ASP A 34 -23.99 3.70 10.07
CA ASP A 34 -24.01 3.81 8.60
C ASP A 34 -22.60 3.77 8.00
N SER A 35 -21.59 4.04 8.83
CA SER A 35 -20.19 3.97 8.44
C SER A 35 -19.74 2.55 8.11
N VAL A 36 -18.90 2.43 7.08
CA VAL A 36 -18.25 1.16 6.71
C VAL A 36 -16.99 0.86 7.54
N TRP A 37 -16.50 1.87 8.27
CA TRP A 37 -15.26 1.81 9.03
C TRP A 37 -15.43 1.03 10.32
N GLY A 38 -14.41 0.24 10.69
CA GLY A 38 -14.45 -0.59 11.91
C GLY A 38 -15.28 -1.88 11.79
N LYS A 39 -16.10 -2.05 10.75
CA LYS A 39 -16.90 -3.27 10.50
C LYS A 39 -16.04 -4.46 10.06
N ASN A 40 -15.00 -4.23 9.25
CA ASN A 40 -14.03 -5.26 8.85
C ASN A 40 -12.59 -4.74 9.06
N LYS A 41 -12.13 -4.78 10.31
CA LYS A 41 -10.81 -4.26 10.72
C LYS A 41 -9.62 -4.89 9.97
N PRO A 42 -9.59 -6.21 9.68
CA PRO A 42 -8.53 -6.80 8.88
C PRO A 42 -8.44 -6.20 7.47
N LEU A 43 -9.59 -6.04 6.80
CA LEU A 43 -9.66 -5.46 5.45
C LEU A 43 -9.28 -3.97 5.46
N GLU A 44 -9.73 -3.23 6.47
CA GLU A 44 -9.37 -1.82 6.65
C GLU A 44 -7.86 -1.65 6.82
N LYS A 45 -7.24 -2.47 7.69
CA LYS A 45 -5.79 -2.42 7.92
C LYS A 45 -5.01 -2.81 6.66
N PHE A 46 -5.52 -3.79 5.91
CA PHE A 46 -4.95 -4.20 4.64
C PHE A 46 -4.99 -3.04 3.63
N TRP A 47 -6.18 -2.48 3.39
CA TRP A 47 -6.35 -1.35 2.49
C TRP A 47 -5.51 -0.15 2.90
N ARG A 48 -5.50 0.19 4.19
CA ARG A 48 -4.76 1.36 4.70
C ARG A 48 -3.26 1.23 4.48
N GLY A 49 -2.70 0.03 4.57
CA GLY A 49 -1.29 -0.22 4.29
C GLY A 49 -0.93 -0.18 2.80
N LEU A 50 -1.86 -0.57 1.92
CA LEU A 50 -1.73 -0.35 0.48
C LEU A 50 -1.84 1.14 0.13
N ALA A 51 -2.81 1.83 0.73
CA ALA A 51 -3.13 3.23 0.45
C ALA A 51 -2.04 4.18 0.96
N SER A 52 -1.42 3.89 2.10
CA SER A 52 -0.28 4.67 2.62
C SER A 52 0.99 4.50 1.78
N GLY A 53 1.04 3.47 0.92
CA GLY A 53 2.25 3.09 0.21
C GLY A 53 3.30 2.46 1.14
N ASP A 54 2.92 1.94 2.31
CA ASP A 54 3.86 1.24 3.20
C ASP A 54 4.34 -0.07 2.56
N TYR A 55 3.44 -0.76 1.87
CA TYR A 55 3.73 -1.99 1.15
C TYR A 55 2.83 -2.14 -0.08
N VAL A 56 3.27 -3.01 -0.99
CA VAL A 56 2.47 -3.56 -2.08
C VAL A 56 2.38 -5.07 -1.96
N VAL A 57 1.32 -5.65 -2.52
CA VAL A 57 1.20 -7.11 -2.59
C VAL A 57 1.43 -7.58 -4.01
N LEU A 58 2.49 -8.36 -4.19
CA LEU A 58 2.80 -9.03 -5.44
C LEU A 58 1.98 -10.31 -5.52
N VAL A 59 1.26 -10.51 -6.63
CA VAL A 59 0.56 -11.75 -6.95
C VAL A 59 1.30 -12.46 -8.06
N TYR A 60 1.77 -13.67 -7.78
CA TYR A 60 2.51 -14.51 -8.71
C TYR A 60 1.56 -15.41 -9.51
N LYS A 61 2.00 -15.87 -10.69
CA LYS A 61 1.25 -16.79 -11.56
C LYS A 61 0.86 -18.10 -10.87
N ASN A 62 1.66 -18.56 -9.91
CA ASN A 62 1.40 -19.76 -9.11
C ASN A 62 0.33 -19.56 -8.01
N GLY A 63 -0.31 -18.38 -7.95
CA GLY A 63 -1.33 -18.05 -6.95
C GLY A 63 -0.77 -17.68 -5.57
N LYS A 64 0.55 -17.69 -5.39
CA LYS A 64 1.19 -17.17 -4.17
C LYS A 64 1.17 -15.65 -4.20
N HIS A 65 1.18 -15.05 -3.02
CA HIS A 65 1.28 -13.62 -2.86
C HIS A 65 2.39 -13.27 -1.86
N LYS A 66 3.01 -12.10 -2.04
CA LYS A 66 4.07 -11.61 -1.14
C LYS A 66 3.87 -10.13 -0.86
N TYR A 67 3.96 -9.78 0.42
CA TYR A 67 4.02 -8.40 0.87
C TYR A 67 5.44 -7.88 0.67
N VAL A 68 5.58 -6.77 -0.05
CA VAL A 68 6.86 -6.09 -0.27
C VAL A 68 6.72 -4.67 0.23
N ASN A 69 7.56 -4.31 1.20
CA ASN A 69 7.60 -2.96 1.72
C ASN A 69 8.19 -2.04 0.67
N LEU A 70 7.55 -0.88 0.48
CA LEU A 70 8.05 0.13 -0.45
C LEU A 70 9.00 1.09 0.28
N PRO A 71 10.09 1.52 -0.38
CA PRO A 71 10.80 2.71 0.05
C PRO A 71 9.91 3.94 -0.17
N ASN A 72 10.28 5.09 0.43
CA ASN A 72 9.49 6.32 0.35
C ASN A 72 8.98 6.61 -1.07
N PRO A 73 7.69 6.99 -1.21
CA PRO A 73 7.12 7.35 -2.50
C PRO A 73 7.92 8.51 -3.11
N ASN A 74 8.05 8.52 -4.44
CA ASN A 74 8.84 9.49 -5.23
C ASN A 74 10.36 9.39 -5.10
N THR A 75 10.91 8.25 -4.69
CA THR A 75 12.36 7.99 -4.74
C THR A 75 12.70 7.14 -5.96
N GLU A 76 13.89 7.34 -6.57
CA GLU A 76 14.42 6.48 -7.65
C GLU A 76 14.37 4.99 -7.30
N LYS A 77 14.62 4.64 -6.03
CA LYS A 77 14.51 3.26 -5.52
C LYS A 77 13.12 2.66 -5.72
N SER A 78 12.07 3.46 -5.56
CA SER A 78 10.69 3.03 -5.80
C SER A 78 10.47 2.79 -7.28
N THR A 79 10.95 3.70 -8.13
CA THR A 79 10.89 3.56 -9.59
C THR A 79 11.58 2.29 -10.08
N ILE A 80 12.79 2.01 -9.61
CA ILE A 80 13.56 0.81 -9.95
C ILE A 80 12.79 -0.45 -9.52
N LEU A 81 12.25 -0.46 -8.30
CA LEU A 81 11.48 -1.59 -7.76
C LEU A 81 10.24 -1.91 -8.60
N PHE A 82 9.48 -0.87 -9.01
CA PHE A 82 8.32 -1.07 -9.88
C PHE A 82 8.71 -1.55 -11.29
N ASN A 83 9.84 -1.08 -11.82
CA ASN A 83 10.37 -1.57 -13.10
C ASN A 83 10.82 -3.04 -13.00
N GLU A 84 11.39 -3.46 -11.87
CA GLU A 84 11.71 -4.87 -11.59
C GLU A 84 10.45 -5.74 -11.56
N PHE A 85 9.37 -5.25 -10.94
CA PHE A 85 8.09 -5.97 -10.91
C PHE A 85 7.47 -6.12 -12.29
N ASP A 86 7.53 -5.06 -13.10
CA ASP A 86 7.06 -5.10 -14.48
C ASP A 86 7.91 -6.04 -15.36
N SER A 87 9.23 -6.07 -15.15
CA SER A 87 10.16 -6.96 -15.87
C SER A 87 9.99 -8.44 -15.50
N ASN A 88 9.60 -8.75 -14.27
CA ASN A 88 9.46 -10.13 -13.81
C ASN A 88 8.21 -10.80 -14.38
N SER A 89 8.39 -11.78 -15.27
CA SER A 89 7.30 -12.49 -15.94
C SER A 89 6.44 -13.36 -15.01
N ASP A 90 6.90 -13.68 -13.81
CA ASP A 90 6.15 -14.47 -12.82
C ASP A 90 5.10 -13.65 -12.07
N ILE A 91 5.29 -12.33 -12.02
CA ILE A 91 4.36 -11.41 -11.37
C ILE A 91 3.21 -11.13 -12.33
N THR A 92 2.00 -11.47 -11.90
CA THR A 92 0.76 -11.25 -12.65
C THR A 92 0.17 -9.89 -12.34
N ALA A 93 0.19 -9.48 -11.07
CA ALA A 93 -0.35 -8.20 -10.63
C ALA A 93 0.39 -7.67 -9.39
N VAL A 94 0.42 -6.36 -9.27
CA VAL A 94 0.89 -5.63 -8.11
C VAL A 94 -0.30 -4.88 -7.52
N LEU A 95 -0.78 -5.33 -6.37
CA LEU A 95 -1.88 -4.71 -5.65
C LEU A 95 -1.36 -3.45 -4.95
N SER A 96 -1.98 -2.32 -5.27
CA SER A 96 -1.77 -1.03 -4.63
C SER A 96 -3.13 -0.35 -4.40
N SER A 97 -3.17 0.76 -3.67
CA SER A 97 -4.38 1.56 -3.54
C SER A 97 -4.05 3.04 -3.60
N ASN A 98 -5.00 3.83 -4.11
CA ASN A 98 -4.97 5.27 -3.93
C ASN A 98 -5.29 5.63 -2.48
N LEU A 99 -4.70 6.72 -2.01
CA LEU A 99 -4.97 7.31 -0.69
C LEU A 99 -6.29 8.11 -0.71
N SER A 100 -7.40 7.45 -1.07
CA SER A 100 -8.73 8.06 -1.12
C SER A 100 -9.73 7.23 -0.32
N GLN A 101 -10.50 7.92 0.54
CA GLN A 101 -11.54 7.31 1.37
C GLN A 101 -12.55 6.55 0.49
N ASP A 102 -12.95 7.14 -0.63
CA ASP A 102 -13.86 6.55 -1.62
C ASP A 102 -13.34 5.22 -2.19
N SER A 103 -12.02 5.07 -2.34
CA SER A 103 -11.39 3.82 -2.79
C SER A 103 -11.73 2.65 -1.86
N TYR A 104 -11.84 2.92 -0.56
CA TYR A 104 -12.29 1.93 0.41
C TYR A 104 -13.81 1.81 0.43
N GLU A 105 -14.52 2.92 0.63
CA GLU A 105 -15.95 2.90 0.93
C GLU A 105 -16.83 2.47 -0.24
N ILE A 106 -16.46 2.88 -1.46
CA ILE A 106 -17.29 2.69 -2.65
C ILE A 106 -16.84 1.44 -3.41
N TYR A 107 -15.52 1.28 -3.58
CA TYR A 107 -14.99 0.29 -4.51
C TYR A 107 -14.57 -1.03 -3.86
N LEU A 108 -13.97 -1.00 -2.67
CA LEU A 108 -13.46 -2.19 -2.00
C LEU A 108 -14.46 -2.80 -1.02
N TYR A 109 -14.94 -2.01 -0.06
CA TYR A 109 -15.74 -2.48 1.07
C TYR A 109 -17.08 -3.13 0.65
N PRO A 110 -17.92 -2.54 -0.24
CA PRO A 110 -19.22 -3.12 -0.57
C PRO A 110 -19.10 -4.51 -1.22
N LYS A 111 -18.00 -4.73 -1.95
CA LYS A 111 -17.71 -5.99 -2.63
C LYS A 111 -17.07 -7.03 -1.70
N ALA A 112 -16.29 -6.58 -0.70
CA ALA A 112 -15.47 -7.45 0.15
C ALA A 112 -15.89 -7.46 1.64
N LYS A 113 -17.01 -6.83 2.01
CA LYS A 113 -17.43 -6.64 3.41
C LYS A 113 -17.42 -7.92 4.24
N ASP A 114 -17.90 -9.02 3.68
CA ASP A 114 -18.04 -10.32 4.34
C ASP A 114 -16.87 -11.27 4.03
N GLN A 115 -15.83 -10.78 3.36
CA GLN A 115 -14.72 -11.58 2.87
C GLN A 115 -13.44 -11.34 3.68
N SER A 116 -12.58 -12.37 3.70
CA SER A 116 -11.24 -12.26 4.29
C SER A 116 -10.28 -11.54 3.35
N VAL A 117 -9.21 -10.98 3.92
CA VAL A 117 -8.12 -10.36 3.14
C VAL A 117 -7.52 -11.35 2.14
N ASP A 118 -7.34 -12.61 2.55
CA ASP A 118 -6.83 -13.66 1.66
C ASP A 118 -7.76 -13.93 0.48
N TYR A 119 -9.08 -13.90 0.70
CA TYR A 119 -10.05 -14.04 -0.38
C TYR A 119 -9.95 -12.87 -1.36
N VAL A 120 -9.78 -11.65 -0.84
CA VAL A 120 -9.61 -10.43 -1.64
C VAL A 120 -8.34 -10.50 -2.49
N ILE A 121 -7.22 -10.95 -1.92
CA ILE A 121 -5.96 -11.13 -2.65
C ILE A 121 -6.10 -12.23 -3.70
N LYS A 122 -6.71 -13.37 -3.36
CA LYS A 122 -6.90 -14.50 -4.29
C LYS A 122 -7.81 -14.14 -5.46
N ASN A 123 -8.87 -13.36 -5.20
CA ASN A 123 -9.83 -12.92 -6.20
C ASN A 123 -9.61 -11.46 -6.61
N TYR A 124 -8.37 -10.99 -6.59
CA TYR A 124 -8.06 -9.57 -6.76
C TYR A 124 -8.67 -8.95 -8.02
N LYS A 125 -8.81 -9.71 -9.12
CA LYS A 125 -9.43 -9.24 -10.37
C LYS A 125 -10.89 -8.77 -10.21
N LYS A 126 -11.61 -9.21 -9.17
CA LYS A 126 -12.98 -8.76 -8.86
C LYS A 126 -13.01 -7.39 -8.19
N PHE A 127 -11.96 -7.07 -7.44
CA PHE A 127 -11.91 -5.90 -6.56
C PHE A 127 -10.99 -4.80 -7.09
N PHE A 128 -9.90 -5.19 -7.73
CA PHE A 128 -8.85 -4.33 -8.25
C PHE A 128 -8.84 -4.38 -9.77
N LYS A 129 -8.80 -3.20 -10.39
CA LYS A 129 -8.68 -3.05 -11.84
C LYS A 129 -7.33 -2.42 -12.16
N SER A 130 -6.81 -2.72 -13.35
CA SER A 130 -5.60 -2.03 -13.84
C SER A 130 -5.93 -0.56 -14.08
N MET A 131 -5.00 0.33 -13.73
CA MET A 131 -5.10 1.76 -14.07
C MET A 131 -4.91 2.04 -15.58
N GLY A 132 -4.74 1.01 -16.39
CA GLY A 132 -4.44 1.14 -17.82
C GLY A 132 -2.96 1.35 -18.08
N ALA A 133 -2.59 1.39 -19.36
CA ALA A 133 -1.23 1.74 -19.74
C ALA A 133 -0.91 3.17 -19.28
N PRO A 134 0.33 3.45 -18.83
CA PRO A 134 0.75 4.82 -18.52
C PRO A 134 0.45 5.71 -19.73
N SER A 135 -0.21 6.85 -19.49
CA SER A 135 -0.41 7.85 -20.54
C SER A 135 0.93 8.27 -21.13
N LYS A 136 0.96 8.54 -22.45
CA LYS A 136 2.17 8.97 -23.16
C LYS A 136 2.79 10.26 -22.59
N ASP A 137 2.01 11.02 -21.82
CA ASP A 137 2.42 12.26 -21.14
C ASP A 137 3.14 12.06 -19.80
N ARG A 138 3.40 10.80 -19.38
CA ARG A 138 4.21 10.57 -18.18
C ARG A 138 5.66 10.99 -18.44
N MET A 139 6.17 11.91 -17.62
CA MET A 139 7.55 12.38 -17.64
C MET A 139 8.55 11.20 -17.67
N GLU A 140 9.58 11.32 -18.51
CA GLU A 140 10.74 10.42 -18.53
C GLU A 140 11.28 10.25 -17.11
N GLY A 141 11.30 9.00 -16.61
CA GLY A 141 11.72 8.67 -15.24
C GLY A 141 10.61 8.21 -14.28
N SER A 142 9.33 8.25 -14.70
CA SER A 142 8.23 7.68 -13.91
C SER A 142 8.14 6.15 -14.07
N PRO A 143 7.83 5.39 -13.01
CA PRO A 143 7.67 3.94 -13.12
C PRO A 143 6.53 3.58 -14.07
N LEU A 144 6.76 2.56 -14.91
CA LEU A 144 5.80 2.13 -15.93
C LEU A 144 4.50 1.62 -15.30
N MET A 145 4.56 1.05 -14.09
CA MET A 145 3.42 0.59 -13.28
C MET A 145 2.40 -0.24 -14.09
N LYS A 146 2.85 -1.02 -15.07
CA LYS A 146 1.97 -1.71 -16.03
C LYS A 146 1.12 -2.77 -15.36
N LYS A 147 1.66 -3.43 -14.34
CA LYS A 147 0.99 -4.50 -13.59
C LYS A 147 0.28 -4.01 -12.34
N VAL A 148 0.28 -2.70 -12.08
CA VAL A 148 -0.34 -2.15 -10.87
C VAL A 148 -1.86 -2.13 -11.04
N VAL A 149 -2.54 -2.68 -10.04
CA VAL A 149 -4.00 -2.70 -9.96
C VAL A 149 -4.44 -2.02 -8.67
N VAL A 150 -5.52 -1.23 -8.76
CA VAL A 150 -6.07 -0.41 -7.68
C VAL A 150 -7.58 -0.65 -7.56
N PRO A 151 -8.20 -0.43 -6.38
CA PRO A 151 -9.64 -0.61 -6.23
C PRO A 151 -10.42 0.45 -7.01
N LEU A 152 -11.25 -0.01 -7.96
CA LEU A 152 -12.09 0.77 -8.90
C LEU A 152 -13.39 0.03 -9.27
#